data_AF-A0A830DCE6-F1
#
_entry.id   AF-A0A830DCE6-F1
#
_cell.length_a   1.000
_cell.length_b   1.000
_cell.length_c   1.000
_cell.angle_alpha   90.00
_cell.angle_beta   90.00
_cell.angle_gamma   90.00
#
_symmetry.space_group_name_H-M   'P 1'
#
loop_
_entity.id
_entity.type
_entity.pdbx_description
1 polymer ?
#
loop_
_entity_poly.entity_id
_entity_poly.type
_entity_poly.pdbx_seq_one_letter_code
_entity_poly.pdbx_strand_id
1 'polypeptide(L)' 'MDVKCQDCYNMTTIFSRSHTVVVCGSCQTVMCQPTGGRARLTERCSVLLSRQVNGSQC' A
#
# COMPACT_ATOMS: atom_id res chain seq x y z
N MET A 1 6.37 -1.29 -1.49
CA MET A 1 5.45 -1.92 -2.47
C MET A 1 4.39 -0.89 -2.80
N ASP A 2 4.09 -0.72 -4.08
CA ASP A 2 3.17 0.32 -4.52
C ASP A 2 1.77 -0.25 -4.66
N VAL A 3 0.84 0.37 -3.93
CA VAL A 3 -0.54 -0.09 -3.86
C VAL A 3 -1.43 1.02 -4.38
N LYS A 4 -2.24 0.70 -5.38
CA LYS A 4 -3.30 1.59 -5.86
C LYS A 4 -4.60 1.31 -5.14
N CYS A 5 -5.23 2.38 -4.69
CA CYS A 5 -6.62 2.41 -4.26
C CYS A 5 -7.54 2.22 -5.48
N GLN A 6 -8.48 1.27 -5.43
CA GLN A 6 -9.46 1.11 -6.53
C GLN A 6 -10.52 2.22 -6.55
N ASP A 7 -10.83 2.81 -5.39
CA ASP A 7 -11.91 3.81 -5.28
C ASP A 7 -11.47 5.22 -5.70
N CYS A 8 -10.19 5.53 -5.51
CA CYS A 8 -9.65 6.87 -5.60
C CYS A 8 -8.47 6.99 -6.56
N TYR A 9 -8.04 5.86 -7.16
CA TYR A 9 -6.93 5.73 -8.12
C TYR A 9 -5.58 6.31 -7.66
N ASN A 10 -5.50 6.78 -6.42
CA ASN A 10 -4.30 7.32 -5.83
C ASN A 10 -3.31 6.18 -5.53
N MET A 11 -2.03 6.48 -5.73
CA MET A 11 -0.93 5.57 -5.44
C MET A 11 -0.44 5.83 -4.02
N THR A 12 -0.28 4.79 -3.22
CA THR A 12 0.35 4.90 -1.91
C THR A 12 1.42 3.82 -1.77
N THR A 13 2.60 4.21 -1.32
CA THR A 13 3.67 3.27 -1.04
C THR A 13 3.48 2.69 0.35
N ILE A 14 3.33 1.37 0.43
CA ILE A 14 3.11 0.63 1.68
C ILE A 14 4.33 -0.24 1.96
N PHE A 15 4.66 -0.42 3.23
CA PHE A 15 5.68 -1.39 3.68
C PHE A 15 5.05 -2.74 3.95
N SER A 16 5.72 -3.82 3.55
CA SER A 16 5.24 -5.20 3.77
C SER A 16 5.15 -5.58 5.26
N ARG A 17 5.77 -4.80 6.14
CA ARG A 17 5.82 -4.99 7.59
C ARG A 17 5.50 -3.68 8.31
N SER A 18 4.32 -3.13 8.07
CA SER A 18 3.85 -1.94 8.78
C SER A 18 3.43 -2.33 10.21
N HIS A 19 3.80 -1.51 11.20
CA HIS A 19 3.30 -1.60 12.58
C HIS A 19 2.04 -0.74 12.81
N THR A 20 1.73 0.14 11.86
CA THR A 20 0.59 1.05 11.90
C THR A 20 -0.41 0.73 10.79
N VAL A 21 -1.67 1.08 11.02
CA VAL A 21 -2.73 0.99 10.00
C VAL A 21 -2.44 2.03 8.92
N VAL A 22 -2.37 1.60 7.67
CA VAL A 22 -2.16 2.51 6.55
C VAL A 22 -3.50 2.78 5.88
N VAL A 23 -3.84 4.05 5.82
CA VAL A 23 -5.10 4.56 5.31
C VAL A 23 -4.80 5.41 4.07
N CYS A 24 -5.64 5.32 3.05
CA CYS A 24 -5.51 6.21 1.91
C CYS A 24 -5.85 7.65 2.33
N GLY A 25 -5.00 8.62 1.98
CA GLY A 25 -5.21 10.03 2.30
C GLY A 25 -6.41 10.67 1.58
N SER A 26 -6.86 10.09 0.45
CA SER A 26 -7.92 10.67 -0.39
C SER A 26 -9.32 10.16 -0.06
N CYS A 27 -9.48 8.84 0.17
CA CYS A 27 -10.77 8.21 0.45
C CYS A 27 -10.92 7.71 1.90
N GLN A 28 -9.89 7.88 2.74
CA GLN A 28 -9.85 7.35 4.10
C GLN A 28 -10.07 5.83 4.20
N THR A 29 -9.98 5.09 3.08
CA THR A 29 -10.10 3.63 3.07
C THR A 29 -8.85 3.00 3.67
N VAL A 30 -9.05 2.02 4.55
CA VAL A 30 -7.96 1.21 5.11
C VAL A 30 -7.36 0.36 3.99
N MET A 31 -6.10 0.63 3.66
CA MET A 31 -5.37 -0.08 2.60
C MET A 31 -4.68 -1.33 3.15
N CYS A 32 -4.14 -1.23 4.37
CA CYS A 32 -3.58 -2.38 5.06
C CYS A 32 -3.66 -2.28 6.58
N GLN A 33 -3.73 -3.45 7.21
CA GLN A 33 -3.74 -3.61 8.66
C GLN A 33 -2.44 -4.27 9.11
N PRO A 34 -1.78 -3.74 10.16
CA PRO A 34 -0.61 -4.37 10.74
C PRO A 34 -1.04 -5.70 11.36
N THR A 35 -0.23 -6.73 11.16
CA THR A 35 -0.34 -8.00 11.88
C THR A 35 1.02 -8.33 12.49
N GLY A 36 1.11 -9.36 13.33
CA GLY A 36 2.39 -9.80 13.91
C GLY A 36 3.44 -10.26 12.88
N GLY A 37 3.10 -10.29 11.59
CA GLY A 37 4.01 -10.64 10.50
C GLY A 37 3.86 -9.71 9.30
N ARG A 38 3.44 -10.25 8.15
CA ARG A 38 3.22 -9.45 6.93
C ARG A 38 1.92 -8.65 7.07
N ALA A 39 1.98 -7.36 6.70
CA ALA A 39 0.81 -6.50 6.70
C ALA A 39 -0.30 -7.10 5.83
N ARG A 40 -1.52 -7.12 6.34
CA ARG A 40 -2.70 -7.64 5.62
C ARG A 40 -3.25 -6.53 4.74
N LEU A 41 -3.16 -6.70 3.43
CA LEU A 41 -3.75 -5.76 2.45
C LEU A 41 -5.27 -5.97 2.39
N THR A 42 -6.02 -4.89 2.19
CA THR A 42 -7.46 -4.92 1.94
C THR A 42 -7.75 -5.32 0.49
N GLU A 43 -8.82 -6.08 0.26
CA GLU A 43 -9.20 -6.60 -1.07
C GLU A 43 -9.55 -5.51 -2.10
N ARG A 44 -9.74 -4.27 -1.64
CA ARG A 44 -10.06 -3.08 -2.45
C ARG A 44 -8.81 -2.40 -3.04
N CYS A 45 -7.66 -3.06 -2.99
CA CYS A 45 -6.37 -2.47 -3.32
C CYS A 45 -5.61 -3.32 -4.33
N SER A 46 -5.15 -2.69 -5.41
CA SER A 46 -4.39 -3.36 -6.46
C SER A 46 -2.89 -3.17 -6.20
N VAL A 47 -2.16 -4.26 -5.99
CA VAL A 47 -0.70 -4.22 -5.92
C VAL A 47 -0.18 -4.14 -7.35
N LEU A 48 0.35 -2.98 -7.73
CA LEU A 48 1.12 -2.87 -8.95
C LEU A 48 2.50 -3.44 -8.61
N LEU A 49 2.74 -4.69 -8.98
CA LEU A 49 4.09 -5.27 -8.96
C LEU A 49 4.94 -4.48 -9.96
N SER A 50 5.51 -3.37 -9.51
CA SER A 50 6.57 -2.67 -10.20
C SER A 50 7.78 -3.60 -10.22
N ARG A 51 7.94 -4.29 -11.36
CA ARG A 51 9.26 -4.68 -11.87
C ARG A 51 10.22 -3.52 -11.59
N GLN A 52 11.37 -3.79 -10.95
CA GLN A 52 12.36 -2.76 -10.68
C GLN A 52 12.57 -1.90 -11.95
N VAL A 53 12.21 -0.63 -11.90
CA VAL A 53 12.65 0.36 -12.87
C VAL A 53 13.37 1.45 -12.10
N ASN A 54 14.69 1.26 -12.06
CA ASN A 54 15.76 2.25 -11.97
C ASN A 54 15.47 3.59 -11.27
N GLY A 55 16.26 3.80 -10.21
CA GLY A 55 16.79 5.12 -9.88
C GLY A 55 16.09 5.80 -8.71
N SER A 56 16.87 6.05 -7.65
CA SER A 56 16.65 7.05 -6.59
C SER A 56 15.34 6.93 -5.80
N GLN A 57 15.32 6.86 -4.47
CA GLN A 57 16.27 7.35 -3.50
C GLN A 57 15.88 6.75 -2.14
N CYS A 58 16.88 6.24 -1.44
CA CYS A 58 17.03 6.16 0.02
C CYS A 58 15.86 5.63 0.85
#